data_AF-A0A168G8Q0-F1
#
_entry.id   AF-A0A168G8Q0-F1
#
_cell.length_a   1.000
_cell.length_b   1.000
_cell.length_c   1.000
_cell.angle_alpha   90.00
_cell.angle_beta   90.00
_cell.angle_gamma   90.00
#
_symmetry.space_group_name_H-M   'P 1'
#
loop_
_entity.id
_entity.type
_entity.pdbx_description
1 polymer ?
#
loop_
_entity_poly.entity_id
_entity_poly.type
_entity_poly.pdbx_seq_one_letter_code
_entity_poly.pdbx_strand_id
1 'polypeptide(L)' 'YDNAFWDGKAMRYGETSTPTGKTYASSLDVVGHEMTHGVTEHTAGLEYLGQSGALNESYSDLMGYIISGA' A
#
# COMPACT_ATOMS: atom_id res chain seq x y z
N TYR A 1 9.76 4.04 -12.41
CA TYR A 1 10.08 3.42 -11.10
C TYR A 1 8.94 2.49 -10.79
N ASP A 2 9.22 1.19 -10.71
CA ASP A 2 8.19 0.14 -10.72
C ASP A 2 7.79 -0.25 -9.30
N ASN A 3 7.20 0.69 -8.57
CA ASN A 3 6.69 0.45 -7.22
C ASN A 3 5.69 1.53 -6.78
N ALA A 4 4.94 1.23 -5.71
CA ALA A 4 4.23 2.20 -4.87
C ALA A 4 4.68 2.04 -3.42
N PHE A 5 4.60 3.10 -2.62
CA PHE A 5 4.91 3.03 -1.18
C PHE A 5 4.35 4.23 -0.42
N TRP A 6 4.04 4.02 0.86
CA TRP A 6 3.89 5.06 1.87
C TRP A 6 5.25 5.53 2.40
N ASP A 7 5.51 6.84 2.42
CA ASP A 7 6.81 7.41 2.84
C ASP A 7 6.84 8.00 4.27
N GLY A 8 5.80 7.75 5.07
CA GLY A 8 5.59 8.39 6.38
C GLY A 8 4.82 9.71 6.31
N LYS A 9 4.56 10.25 5.12
CA LYS A 9 3.82 11.51 4.93
C LYS A 9 2.81 11.46 3.79
N ALA A 10 3.13 10.74 2.73
CA ALA A 10 2.31 10.62 1.54
C ALA A 10 2.54 9.28 0.85
N MET A 11 1.53 8.87 0.08
CA MET A 11 1.65 7.76 -0.85
C MET A 11 2.42 8.22 -2.09
N ARG A 12 3.35 7.40 -2.57
CA ARG A 12 4.16 7.61 -3.77
C ARG A 12 3.81 6.54 -4.79
N TYR A 13 3.49 6.98 -6.00
CA TYR A 13 3.11 6.07 -7.07
C TYR A 13 4.09 6.19 -8.23
N GLY A 14 4.80 5.11 -8.49
CA GLY A 14 5.57 4.94 -9.69
C GLY A 14 4.71 4.60 -10.91
N GLU A 15 5.40 4.40 -12.02
CA GLU A 15 4.84 3.86 -13.25
C GLU A 15 5.09 2.36 -13.28
N THR A 16 4.07 1.60 -13.61
CA THR A 16 4.19 0.15 -13.84
C THR A 16 5.13 -0.09 -15.02
N SER A 17 5.96 -1.14 -14.96
CA SER A 17 6.77 -1.57 -16.12
C SER A 17 5.92 -2.11 -17.30
N THR A 18 4.59 -1.99 -17.24
CA THR A 18 3.73 -2.43 -18.33
C THR A 18 3.89 -1.51 -19.55
N PRO A 19 3.73 -2.02 -20.78
CA PRO A 19 3.80 -1.20 -22.01
C PRO A 19 2.78 -0.06 -22.06
N THR A 20 1.79 -0.08 -21.17
CA THR A 20 0.70 0.91 -21.12
C THR A 20 1.09 2.20 -20.40
N GLY A 21 2.23 2.24 -19.69
CA GLY A 21 2.67 3.43 -18.95
C GLY A 21 1.74 3.86 -17.81
N LYS A 22 0.88 2.94 -17.32
CA LYS A 22 -0.02 3.24 -16.21
C LYS A 22 0.74 3.42 -14.90
N THR A 23 0.28 4.35 -14.08
CA THR A 23 0.73 4.51 -12.71
C THR A 23 0.04 3.52 -11.77
N TYR A 24 0.72 3.13 -10.69
CA TYR A 24 0.12 2.35 -9.59
C TYR A 24 -1.09 3.04 -8.94
N ALA A 25 -1.21 4.37 -9.07
CA ALA A 25 -2.40 5.11 -8.63
C ALA A 25 -3.69 4.72 -9.39
N SER A 26 -3.57 3.97 -10.49
CA SER A 26 -4.73 3.48 -11.26
C SER A 26 -5.37 2.22 -10.67
N SER A 27 -4.76 1.60 -9.65
CA SER A 27 -5.27 0.40 -8.98
C SER A 27 -5.80 0.75 -7.60
N LEU A 28 -7.11 0.58 -7.38
CA LEU A 28 -7.76 1.02 -6.14
C LEU A 28 -7.35 0.19 -4.92
N ASP A 29 -7.06 -1.09 -5.12
CA ASP A 29 -6.48 -1.97 -4.10
C ASP A 29 -5.09 -1.50 -3.66
N VAL A 30 -4.21 -1.14 -4.60
CA VAL A 30 -2.88 -0.57 -4.31
C VAL A 30 -3.01 0.77 -3.58
N VAL A 31 -3.91 1.65 -4.02
CA VAL A 31 -4.17 2.93 -3.32
C VAL A 31 -4.65 2.67 -1.88
N GLY A 32 -5.54 1.70 -1.69
CA GLY A 32 -6.02 1.30 -0.37
C GLY A 32 -4.92 0.67 0.50
N HIS A 33 -4.05 -0.15 -0.08
CA HIS A 33 -2.89 -0.74 0.58
C HIS A 33 -1.95 0.35 1.12
N GLU A 34 -1.53 1.29 0.27
CA GLU A 34 -0.60 2.35 0.68
C GLU A 34 -1.21 3.32 1.71
N MET A 35 -2.51 3.61 1.60
CA MET A 35 -3.21 4.39 2.63
C MET A 35 -3.23 3.66 3.98
N THR A 36 -3.40 2.34 3.95
CA THR A 36 -3.51 1.53 5.17
C THR A 36 -2.18 1.46 5.92
N HIS A 37 -1.03 1.52 5.25
CA HIS A 37 0.26 1.71 5.90
C HIS A 37 0.28 2.95 6.79
N GLY A 38 -0.25 4.08 6.29
CA GLY A 38 -0.39 5.31 7.07
C GLY A 38 -1.34 5.18 8.26
N VAL A 39 -2.44 4.42 8.11
CA VAL A 39 -3.35 4.09 9.21
C VAL A 39 -2.64 3.23 10.26
N THR A 40 -1.92 2.19 9.85
CA THR A 40 -1.16 1.30 10.75
C THR A 40 -0.11 2.09 11.52
N GLU A 41 0.63 3.00 10.86
CA GLU A 41 1.60 3.88 11.51
C GLU A 41 0.98 4.72 12.63
N HIS A 42 -0.20 5.30 12.39
CA HIS A 42 -0.89 6.17 13.35
C HIS A 42 -1.79 5.42 14.36
N THR A 43 -1.79 4.09 14.32
CA THR A 43 -2.61 3.26 15.22
C THR A 43 -1.77 2.18 15.91
N ALA A 44 -1.71 0.97 15.34
CA ALA A 44 -1.03 -0.18 15.94
C ALA A 44 0.50 -0.04 15.93
N GLY A 45 1.06 0.80 15.06
CA GLY A 45 2.50 1.07 14.98
C GLY A 45 3.34 -0.18 14.70
N LEU A 46 2.85 -1.09 13.86
CA LEU A 46 3.52 -2.35 13.58
C LEU A 46 4.87 -2.12 12.88
N GLU A 47 5.97 -2.43 13.57
CA GLU A 47 7.31 -2.33 13.01
C GLU A 47 7.44 -3.18 11.73
N TYR A 48 8.05 -2.62 10.70
CA TYR A 48 8.21 -3.26 9.40
C TYR A 48 9.35 -4.30 9.39
N LEU A 49 9.24 -5.29 10.28
CA LEU A 49 10.24 -6.33 10.50
C LEU A 49 9.58 -7.64 10.95
N GLY A 50 10.08 -8.78 10.45
CA GLY A 50 9.63 -10.09 10.92
C GLY A 50 8.10 -10.27 10.89
N GLN A 51 7.53 -10.76 11.98
CA GLN A 51 6.08 -11.02 12.08
C GLN A 51 5.25 -9.74 12.16
N SER A 52 5.74 -8.67 12.79
CA SER A 52 5.02 -7.39 12.82
C SER A 52 4.95 -6.78 11.43
N GLY A 53 6.02 -6.90 10.63
CA GLY A 53 6.04 -6.45 9.23
C GLY A 53 5.08 -7.27 8.37
N ALA A 54 5.05 -8.60 8.56
CA ALA A 54 4.09 -9.47 7.87
C ALA A 54 2.63 -9.12 8.21
N LEU A 55 2.34 -8.78 9.47
CA LEU A 55 1.01 -8.31 9.86
C LEU A 55 0.69 -6.94 9.25
N ASN A 56 1.67 -6.02 9.21
CA ASN A 56 1.50 -4.70 8.60
C ASN A 56 1.08 -4.83 7.13
N GLU A 57 1.82 -5.60 6.34
CA GLU A 57 1.47 -5.92 4.95
C GLU A 57 0.10 -6.61 4.82
N SER A 58 -0.16 -7.63 5.64
CA SER A 58 -1.41 -8.37 5.58
C SER A 58 -2.64 -7.50 5.88
N TYR A 59 -2.53 -6.53 6.78
CA TYR A 59 -3.60 -5.57 7.04
C TYR A 59 -3.79 -4.62 5.86
N SER A 60 -2.70 -4.15 5.26
CA SER A 60 -2.75 -3.29 4.07
C SER A 60 -3.41 -3.99 2.89
N ASP A 61 -3.09 -5.26 2.63
CA ASP A 61 -3.76 -6.07 1.60
C ASP A 61 -5.25 -6.27 1.88
N LEU A 62 -5.60 -6.65 3.12
CA LEU A 62 -7.00 -6.89 3.51
C LEU A 62 -7.85 -5.64 3.30
N MET A 63 -7.37 -4.48 3.74
CA MET A 63 -8.09 -3.23 3.61
C MET A 63 -8.15 -2.75 2.15
N GLY A 64 -7.04 -2.88 1.41
CA GLY A 64 -7.02 -2.59 -0.03
C GLY A 64 -8.06 -3.40 -0.81
N TYR A 65 -8.18 -4.69 -0.50
CA TYR A 65 -9.20 -5.57 -1.07
C TYR A 65 -10.63 -5.13 -0.72
N ILE A 66 -10.90 -4.80 0.56
CA ILE A 66 -12.23 -4.32 0.99
C ILE A 66 -12.61 -3.02 0.28
N ILE A 67 -11.66 -2.10 0.11
CA ILE A 67 -11.88 -0.80 -0.55
C ILE A 67 -12.15 -0.97 -2.04
N SER A 68 -11.47 -1.91 -2.71
CA SER A 68 -11.64 -2.13 -4.15
C SER A 68 -12.98 -2.77 -4.52
N GLY A 69 -13.70 -3.31 -3.52
CA GLY A 69 -15.08 -3.82 -3.67
C GLY A 69 -15.15 -5.22 -4.28
N ALA A 70 -14.12 -6.04 -4.09
CA ALA A 70 -14.04 -7.42 -4.56
C ALA A 70 -14.70 -8.43 -3.62
#